data_AF-A0A839W1W6-F1
#
_entry.id   AF-A0A839W1W6-F1
#
_cell.length_a   1.000
_cell.length_b   1.000
_cell.length_c   1.000
_cell.angle_alpha   90.00
_cell.angle_beta   90.00
_cell.angle_gamma   90.00
#
_symmetry.space_group_name_H-M   'P 1'
#
loop_
_entity.id
_entity.type
_entity.pdbx_description
1 polymer ?
#
loop_
_entity_poly.entity_id
_entity_poly.type
_entity_poly.pdbx_seq_one_letter_code
_entity_poly.pdbx_strand_id
1 'polypeptide(L)'
;MDAKVAAILQECSRASDEERTTFPEVVMALAVAGVESAVCAIQAGMIRYGGFCERVLRSGCAGWTVSILGRRVVHYGRSGDSHTEWFPGAR
;
A
#
# COMPACT_ATOMS: atom_id res chain seq x y z
N MET A 1 13.21 -2.28 -7.83
CA MET A 1 11.75 -2.48 -7.77
C MET A 1 11.49 -3.50 -6.67
N ASP A 2 10.52 -3.26 -5.79
CA ASP A 2 10.21 -4.18 -4.70
C ASP A 2 9.67 -5.50 -5.25
N ALA A 3 10.23 -6.63 -4.81
CA ALA A 3 9.87 -7.96 -5.29
C ALA A 3 8.38 -8.29 -5.04
N LYS A 4 7.80 -7.77 -3.94
CA LYS A 4 6.38 -7.93 -3.63
C LYS A 4 5.50 -7.18 -4.64
N VAL A 5 5.86 -5.93 -4.96
CA VAL A 5 5.15 -5.11 -5.95
C VAL A 5 5.21 -5.76 -7.33
N ALA A 6 6.36 -6.34 -7.70
CA ALA A 6 6.52 -7.07 -8.96
C ALA A 6 5.58 -8.29 -9.05
N ALA A 7 5.46 -9.07 -7.98
CA ALA A 7 4.56 -10.21 -7.93
C ALA A 7 3.08 -9.78 -8.03
N ILE A 8 2.71 -8.68 -7.36
CA ILE A 8 1.35 -8.12 -7.44
C ILE A 8 1.04 -7.64 -8.86
N LEU A 9 1.99 -7.03 -9.56
CA LEU A 9 1.84 -6.65 -10.98
C LEU A 9 1.60 -7.87 -11.87
N GLN A 10 2.36 -8.95 -11.68
CA GLN A 10 2.21 -10.19 -12.46
C GLN A 10 0.86 -10.86 -12.22
N GLU A 11 0.43 -10.96 -10.96
CA GLU A 11 -0.91 -11.48 -10.65
C GLU A 11 -2.01 -10.55 -11.18
N CYS A 12 -1.80 -9.23 -11.05
CA CYS A 12 -2.47 -8.15 -11.76
C CYS A 12 -2.85 -8.51 -13.20
N SER A 13 -1.78 -8.69 -13.98
CA SER A 13 -1.84 -9.01 -15.41
C SER A 13 -2.59 -10.30 -15.66
N ARG A 14 -2.20 -11.38 -14.95
CA ARG A 14 -2.80 -12.70 -15.14
C ARG A 14 -4.30 -12.72 -14.83
N ALA A 15 -4.71 -12.09 -13.73
CA ALA A 15 -6.11 -11.99 -13.35
C ALA A 15 -6.91 -11.13 -14.34
N SER A 16 -6.30 -10.10 -14.92
CA SER A 16 -6.91 -9.30 -15.98
C SER A 16 -7.09 -10.10 -17.26
N ASP A 17 -6.07 -10.86 -17.69
CA ASP A 17 -6.11 -11.70 -18.90
C ASP A 17 -7.16 -12.82 -18.78
N GLU A 18 -7.39 -13.30 -17.57
CA GLU A 18 -8.40 -14.31 -17.23
C GLU A 18 -9.78 -13.71 -16.89
N GLU A 19 -9.98 -12.39 -17.04
CA GLU A 19 -11.22 -11.66 -16.72
C GLU A 19 -11.72 -11.84 -15.28
N ARG A 20 -10.80 -12.11 -14.34
CA ARG A 20 -11.09 -12.33 -12.91
C ARG A 20 -11.02 -11.07 -12.05
N THR A 21 -10.63 -9.94 -12.64
CA THR A 21 -10.52 -8.67 -11.91
C THR A 21 -10.92 -7.50 -12.81
N THR A 22 -11.33 -6.42 -12.19
CA THR A 22 -11.66 -5.16 -12.85
C THR A 22 -10.51 -4.16 -12.75
N PHE A 23 -10.46 -3.20 -13.66
CA PHE A 23 -9.44 -2.15 -13.62
C PHE A 23 -9.36 -1.41 -12.26
N PRO A 24 -10.47 -1.02 -11.61
CA PRO A 24 -10.41 -0.42 -10.27
C PRO A 24 -9.76 -1.31 -9.21
N GLU A 25 -10.01 -2.62 -9.23
CA GLU A 25 -9.39 -3.56 -8.29
C GLU A 25 -7.88 -3.68 -8.51
N VAL A 26 -7.43 -3.70 -9.77
CA VAL A 26 -5.99 -3.68 -10.11
C VAL A 26 -5.34 -2.41 -9.58
N VAL A 27 -5.96 -1.24 -9.81
CA VAL A 27 -5.45 0.04 -9.31
C VAL A 27 -5.34 0.03 -7.79
N MET A 28 -6.35 -0.51 -7.09
CA MET A 28 -6.32 -0.62 -5.63
C MET A 28 -5.25 -1.57 -5.12
N ALA A 29 -5.05 -2.73 -5.74
CA ALA A 29 -4.01 -3.67 -5.36
C ALA A 29 -2.61 -3.05 -5.49
N LEU A 30 -2.36 -2.29 -6.57
CA LEU A 30 -1.09 -1.62 -6.79
C LEU A 30 -0.87 -0.42 -5.87
N ALA A 31 -1.93 0.32 -5.55
CA ALA A 31 -1.89 1.40 -4.56
C ALA A 31 -1.48 0.87 -3.17
N VAL A 32 -2.11 -0.23 -2.72
CA VAL A 32 -1.75 -0.91 -1.48
C VAL A 32 -0.30 -1.37 -1.49
N ALA A 33 0.12 -2.05 -2.56
CA ALA A 33 1.50 -2.53 -2.70
C ALA A 33 2.53 -1.40 -2.62
N GLY A 34 2.22 -0.24 -3.20
CA GLY A 34 3.08 0.94 -3.14
C GLY A 34 3.24 1.51 -1.74
N VAL A 35 2.15 1.56 -0.95
CA VAL A 35 2.18 1.98 0.46
C VAL A 35 3.01 1.02 1.30
N GLU A 36 2.76 -0.29 1.19
CA GLU A 36 3.50 -1.31 1.93
C GLU A 36 5.00 -1.25 1.61
N SER A 37 5.36 -1.08 0.33
CA SER A 37 6.77 -0.94 -0.08
C SER A 37 7.43 0.31 0.53
N ALA A 38 6.70 1.41 0.64
CA ALA A 38 7.20 2.62 1.31
C ALA A 38 7.43 2.37 2.81
N VAL A 39 6.51 1.68 3.48
CA VAL A 39 6.63 1.29 4.90
C VAL A 39 7.84 0.39 5.12
N CYS A 40 8.00 -0.66 4.31
CA CYS A 40 9.17 -1.54 4.39
C CYS A 40 10.48 -0.76 4.18
N ALA A 41 10.53 0.15 3.21
CA ALA A 41 11.73 0.92 2.92
C ALA A 41 12.13 1.88 4.06
N ILE A 42 11.17 2.54 4.72
CA ILE A 42 11.48 3.42 5.86
C ILE A 42 11.86 2.60 7.11
N GLN A 43 11.19 1.48 7.36
CA GLN A 43 11.53 0.58 8.47
C GLN A 43 12.95 -0.01 8.32
N ALA A 44 13.36 -0.31 7.09
CA ALA A 44 14.72 -0.76 6.79
C ALA A 44 15.76 0.37 6.77
N GLY A 45 15.36 1.62 7.02
CA GLY A 45 16.26 2.78 7.02
C GLY A 45 16.78 3.19 5.62
N MET A 46 16.20 2.65 4.54
CA MET A 46 16.63 2.94 3.16
C MET A 46 16.17 4.32 2.67
N ILE A 47 15.10 4.85 3.27
CA ILE A 47 14.57 6.18 2.98
C ILE A 47 14.33 6.95 4.27
N ARG A 48 14.35 8.28 4.16
CA ARG A 48 13.95 9.18 5.24
C ARG A 48 12.47 9.52 5.14
N TYR A 49 11.95 10.15 6.19
CA TYR A 49 10.53 10.50 6.30
C TYR A 49 9.98 11.25 5.07
N GLY A 50 10.73 12.22 4.51
CA GLY A 50 10.31 12.91 3.28
C GLY A 50 10.11 11.97 2.08
N GLY A 51 11.01 11.01 1.88
CA GLY A 51 10.89 10.01 0.82
C GLY A 51 9.78 8.99 1.07
N PHE A 52 9.46 8.72 2.33
CA PHE A 52 8.30 7.92 2.70
C PHE A 52 7.00 8.65 2.31
N CYS A 53 6.84 9.91 2.72
CA CYS A 53 5.68 10.72 2.37
C CYS A 53 5.48 10.80 0.86
N GLU A 54 6.55 11.05 0.09
CA GLU A 54 6.51 11.08 -1.37
C GLU A 54 5.99 9.77 -1.97
N ARG A 55 6.51 8.62 -1.51
CA ARG A 55 6.12 7.31 -2.03
C ARG A 55 4.67 6.94 -1.69
N VAL A 56 4.24 7.22 -0.46
CA VAL A 56 2.86 6.98 -0.02
C VAL A 56 1.88 7.84 -0.81
N LEU A 57 2.17 9.13 -1.00
CA LEU A 57 1.35 10.03 -1.82
C LEU A 57 1.27 9.58 -3.28
N ARG A 58 2.41 9.17 -3.87
CA ARG A 58 2.45 8.64 -5.25
C ARG A 58 1.65 7.35 -5.42
N SER A 59 1.45 6.60 -4.35
CA SER A 59 0.62 5.39 -4.35
C SER A 59 -0.88 5.69 -4.26
N GLY A 60 -1.28 6.97 -4.30
CA GLY A 60 -2.68 7.39 -4.26
C GLY A 60 -3.26 7.59 -2.86
N CYS A 61 -2.44 7.44 -1.81
CA CYS A 61 -2.83 7.71 -0.44
C CYS A 61 -2.98 9.23 -0.23
N ALA A 62 -4.13 9.65 0.28
CA ALA A 62 -4.42 11.04 0.62
C ALA A 62 -3.95 11.41 2.04
N GLY A 63 -3.93 10.42 2.93
CA GLY A 63 -3.50 10.58 4.31
C GLY A 63 -3.59 9.27 5.07
N TRP A 64 -3.18 9.29 6.32
CA TRP A 64 -3.29 8.15 7.21
C TRP A 64 -3.55 8.57 8.65
N THR A 65 -4.18 7.68 9.40
CA THR A 65 -4.43 7.86 10.83
C THR A 65 -3.76 6.74 11.59
N VAL A 66 -2.92 7.10 12.57
CA VAL A 66 -2.27 6.14 13.47
C VAL A 66 -3.07 6.07 14.76
N SER A 67 -3.65 4.91 15.02
CA SER A 67 -4.36 4.62 16.28
C SER A 67 -3.44 3.80 17.18
N ILE A 68 -2.73 4.46 18.11
CA ILE A 68 -1.75 3.78 18.99
C ILE A 68 -2.44 2.72 19.87
N LEU A 69 -3.54 3.07 20.55
CA LEU A 69 -4.31 2.11 21.36
C LEU A 69 -4.98 1.03 20.51
N GLY A 70 -5.40 1.39 19.29
CA GLY A 70 -5.94 0.45 18.31
C GLY A 70 -4.87 -0.40 17.61
N ARG A 71 -3.58 -0.13 17.86
CA ARG A 71 -2.42 -0.79 17.26
C ARG A 71 -2.49 -0.94 15.73
N ARG A 72 -2.91 0.12 15.05
CA ARG A 72 -3.06 0.11 13.59
C ARG A 72 -2.77 1.46 12.96
N VAL A 73 -2.42 1.42 11.68
CA VAL A 73 -2.41 2.55 10.77
C VAL A 73 -3.47 2.33 9.72
N VAL A 74 -4.29 3.33 9.46
CA VAL A 74 -5.26 3.30 8.35
C VAL A 74 -4.82 4.33 7.32
N HIS A 75 -4.38 3.87 6.16
CA HIS A 75 -4.13 4.67 4.97
C HIS A 75 -5.42 4.84 4.19
N TYR A 76 -5.74 6.03 3.72
CA TYR A 76 -6.98 6.28 2.97
C TYR A 76 -6.73 7.11 1.72
N GLY A 77 -7.45 6.78 0.65
CA GLY A 77 -7.44 7.47 -0.63
C GLY A 77 -8.50 8.58 -0.71
N ARG A 78 -8.43 9.40 -1.77
CA ARG A 78 -9.37 10.52 -1.99
C ARG A 78 -10.82 10.08 -2.25
N SER A 79 -11.01 8.83 -2.68
CA SER A 79 -12.32 8.25 -3.00
C SER A 79 -12.95 7.53 -1.80
N GLY A 80 -12.31 7.53 -0.63
CA GLY A 80 -12.79 6.84 0.57
C GLY A 80 -12.27 5.41 0.74
N ASP A 81 -11.54 4.87 -0.24
CA ASP A 81 -10.85 3.58 -0.10
C ASP A 81 -9.86 3.63 1.06
N SER A 82 -9.70 2.52 1.78
CA SER A 82 -8.76 2.45 2.89
C SER A 82 -8.02 1.12 2.97
N HIS A 83 -6.77 1.19 3.43
CA HIS A 83 -5.92 0.05 3.71
C HIS A 83 -5.45 0.13 5.16
N THR A 84 -5.61 -0.97 5.91
CA THR A 84 -5.21 -1.03 7.32
C THR A 84 -3.96 -1.87 7.46
N GLU A 85 -2.92 -1.27 8.04
CA GLU A 85 -1.73 -1.95 8.50
C GLU A 85 -1.78 -2.14 10.01
N TRP A 86 -1.47 -3.33 10.47
CA TRP A 86 -1.49 -3.67 11.89
C TRP A 86 -0.09 -3.62 12.46
N PHE A 87 0.03 -3.16 13.71
CA PHE A 87 1.31 -3.21 14.42
C PHE A 87 1.72 -4.66 14.68
N PRO A 88 3.02 -4.94 14.86
CA PRO A 88 3.48 -6.26 15.26
C PRO A 88 2.75 -6.80 16.49
N GLY A 89 2.20 -8.01 16.40
CA GLY A 89 1.43 -8.63 17.49
C GLY A 89 -0.01 -8.13 17.64
N ALA A 90 -0.50 -7.27 16.75
CA ALA A 90 -1.92 -6.95 16.67
C ALA A 90 -2.72 -8.02 15.90
N ARG A 91 -4.01 -8.16 16.23
CA ARG A 91 -4.95 -9.12 15.66
C ARG A 91 -6.13 -8.35 15.07
#